data_AF-A0A370PG66-F1
#
_entry.id   AF-A0A370PG66-F1
#
_cell.length_a   1.000
_cell.length_b   1.000
_cell.length_c   1.000
_cell.angle_alpha   90.00
_cell.angle_beta   90.00
_cell.angle_gamma   90.00
#
_symmetry.space_group_name_H-M   'P 1'
#
loop_
_entity.id
_entity.type
_entity.pdbx_description
1 polymer ?
#
loop_
_entity_poly.entity_id
_entity_poly.type
_entity_poly.pdbx_seq_one_letter_code
_entity_poly.pdbx_strand_id
1 'polypeptide(L)'
;MSGVQEPTGAVGTDKDRGESEIVDNHRVKKEQSPSQRNTFDRERNSAHIWSRNNYGQDSSVDFESDGIPKVFFDVRNDSAAMFHQYQVELAGIYDLEVMEVGTRARPGKYLAGLAKCISRDVPMTPFEKANWRATKERGKTLFSLQHGGSYEVINARPLSKEVVEYCVQDVQFLPRLWQTYSRALTPTLRQKAQAESQTTKAMM
;
A
#
# COMPACT_ATOMS: atom_id res chain seq x y z
N MET A 1 -69.36 32.15 2.78
CA MET A 1 -68.48 33.25 2.34
C MET A 1 -67.13 32.63 2.02
N SER A 2 -66.50 32.71 0.85
CA SER A 2 -66.74 33.32 -0.47
C SER A 2 -65.32 33.39 -1.08
N GLY A 3 -65.16 33.14 -2.38
CA GLY A 3 -63.91 33.37 -3.11
C GLY A 3 -63.36 32.09 -3.76
N VAL A 4 -63.63 31.67 -5.01
CA VAL A 4 -63.82 32.31 -6.33
C VAL A 4 -62.51 32.59 -7.10
N GLN A 5 -62.38 31.90 -8.26
CA GLN A 5 -61.67 32.21 -9.53
C GLN A 5 -60.13 32.28 -9.54
N GLU A 6 -59.39 31.90 -10.60
CA GLU A 6 -59.71 31.58 -12.00
C GLU A 6 -58.55 30.83 -12.70
N PRO A 7 -58.79 30.16 -13.85
CA PRO A 7 -57.77 29.61 -14.75
C PRO A 7 -57.59 30.45 -16.03
N THR A 8 -56.42 30.35 -16.68
CA THR A 8 -56.16 30.84 -18.05
C THR A 8 -55.17 29.86 -18.70
N GLY A 9 -55.47 29.13 -19.79
CA GLY A 9 -55.84 29.61 -21.14
C GLY A 9 -54.55 29.94 -21.91
N ALA A 10 -54.28 29.53 -23.16
CA ALA A 10 -54.99 28.79 -24.18
C ALA A 10 -54.02 28.58 -25.38
N VAL A 11 -54.33 27.63 -26.28
CA VAL A 11 -54.12 27.67 -27.76
C VAL A 11 -52.66 27.71 -28.26
N GLY A 12 -52.15 26.67 -28.93
CA GLY A 12 -52.48 26.22 -30.31
C GLY A 12 -51.13 26.17 -31.05
N THR A 13 -50.78 25.17 -31.86
CA THR A 13 -51.43 24.80 -33.12
C THR A 13 -51.05 23.37 -33.55
N ASP A 14 -52.04 22.63 -34.03
CA ASP A 14 -51.91 21.52 -34.98
C ASP A 14 -51.00 21.86 -36.16
N LYS A 15 -50.21 20.88 -36.64
CA LYS A 15 -50.53 20.18 -37.89
C LYS A 15 -49.51 19.10 -38.25
N ASP A 16 -50.10 17.95 -38.57
CA ASP A 16 -49.55 16.79 -39.25
C ASP A 16 -48.61 17.09 -40.43
N ARG A 17 -47.58 16.24 -40.53
CA ARG A 17 -47.17 15.46 -41.71
C ARG A 17 -46.03 14.55 -41.24
N GLY A 18 -46.18 13.23 -41.28
CA GLY A 18 -45.75 12.40 -42.42
C GLY A 18 -44.22 12.40 -42.49
N GLU A 19 -43.47 11.30 -42.46
CA GLU A 19 -43.66 9.96 -42.97
C GLU A 19 -42.63 9.03 -42.29
N SER A 20 -42.88 7.74 -42.38
CA SER A 20 -41.98 6.63 -42.06
C SER A 20 -40.65 6.69 -42.81
N GLU A 21 -39.54 6.33 -42.17
CA GLU A 21 -38.49 5.52 -42.82
C GLU A 21 -37.53 4.88 -41.80
N ILE A 22 -37.35 3.56 -41.95
CA ILE A 22 -36.37 2.72 -41.28
C ILE A 22 -35.09 2.77 -42.13
N VAL A 23 -33.95 3.25 -41.62
CA VAL A 23 -32.63 2.69 -41.99
C VAL A 23 -31.54 3.04 -40.95
N ASP A 24 -30.70 2.04 -40.69
CA ASP A 24 -29.47 2.01 -39.91
C ASP A 24 -28.61 3.28 -39.88
N ASN A 25 -27.96 3.55 -38.73
CA ASN A 25 -26.53 3.87 -38.75
C ASN A 25 -25.83 3.83 -37.38
N HIS A 26 -24.82 2.95 -37.33
CA HIS A 26 -23.47 3.20 -36.82
C HIS A 26 -23.27 3.68 -35.36
N ARG A 27 -22.79 2.72 -34.58
CA ARG A 27 -21.95 2.82 -33.37
C ARG A 27 -21.02 4.05 -33.36
N VAL A 28 -21.45 5.12 -32.71
CA VAL A 28 -20.55 6.21 -32.29
C VAL A 28 -19.87 5.80 -30.99
N LYS A 29 -18.63 5.33 -31.07
CA LYS A 29 -17.72 5.31 -29.92
C LYS A 29 -17.39 6.78 -29.60
N LYS A 30 -17.83 7.30 -28.45
CA LYS A 30 -17.32 8.57 -27.92
C LYS A 30 -15.82 8.40 -27.61
N GLU A 31 -14.98 8.91 -28.48
CA GLU A 31 -13.56 9.13 -28.18
C GLU A 31 -13.45 10.26 -27.15
N GLN A 32 -13.00 9.91 -25.94
CA GLN A 32 -12.60 10.88 -24.93
C GLN A 32 -11.20 11.39 -25.22
N SER A 33 -11.02 12.71 -25.08
CA SER A 33 -9.80 13.44 -25.44
C SER A 33 -8.56 13.00 -24.63
N PRO A 34 -7.34 13.08 -25.20
CA PRO A 34 -6.11 12.58 -24.57
C PRO A 34 -5.66 13.30 -23.29
N SER A 35 -6.25 14.46 -22.97
CA SER A 35 -5.80 15.31 -21.85
C SER A 35 -6.40 14.96 -20.48
N GLN A 36 -7.36 14.04 -20.41
CA GLN A 36 -7.96 13.59 -19.14
C GLN A 36 -7.49 12.21 -18.67
N ARG A 37 -6.57 11.55 -19.38
CA ARG A 37 -6.03 10.23 -18.99
C ARG A 37 -4.96 10.24 -17.91
N ASN A 38 -4.51 11.40 -17.43
CA ASN A 38 -3.25 11.47 -16.65
C ASN A 38 -3.38 11.84 -15.17
N THR A 39 -4.59 11.81 -14.59
CA THR A 39 -4.79 12.03 -13.14
C THR A 39 -5.53 10.90 -12.43
N PHE A 40 -6.22 10.02 -13.16
CA PHE A 40 -7.04 8.95 -12.56
C PHE A 40 -6.31 7.61 -12.35
N ASP A 41 -5.10 7.44 -12.93
CA ASP A 41 -4.28 6.22 -12.78
C ASP A 41 -3.28 6.27 -11.61
N ARG A 42 -3.05 7.44 -11.01
CA ARG A 42 -2.13 7.56 -9.86
C ARG A 42 -2.75 7.13 -8.52
N GLU A 43 -4.07 7.14 -8.41
CA GLU A 43 -4.77 6.75 -7.17
C GLU A 43 -5.15 5.27 -7.12
N ARG A 44 -5.25 4.57 -8.27
CA ARG A 44 -5.52 3.12 -8.29
C ARG A 44 -4.34 2.26 -7.83
N ASN A 45 -3.11 2.74 -7.99
CA ASN A 45 -1.90 1.97 -7.64
C ASN A 45 -1.59 1.94 -6.13
N SER A 46 -2.26 2.75 -5.31
CA SER A 46 -2.13 2.66 -3.85
C SER A 46 -3.15 1.70 -3.21
N ALA A 47 -4.28 1.46 -3.87
CA ALA A 47 -5.36 0.61 -3.34
C ALA A 47 -5.26 -0.87 -3.76
N HIS A 48 -4.47 -1.20 -4.79
CA HIS A 48 -4.20 -2.60 -5.17
C HIS A 48 -3.15 -3.29 -4.30
N ILE A 49 -2.49 -2.57 -3.39
CA ILE A 49 -1.47 -3.18 -2.50
C ILE A 49 -2.14 -4.04 -1.41
N TRP A 50 -3.45 -3.90 -1.15
CA TRP A 50 -4.18 -4.74 -0.17
C TRP A 50 -5.66 -4.97 -0.53
N SER A 51 -6.02 -5.09 -1.81
CA SER A 51 -7.41 -5.35 -2.19
C SER A 51 -7.68 -6.83 -2.49
N ARG A 52 -8.22 -7.51 -1.48
CA ARG A 52 -9.09 -8.71 -1.53
C ARG A 52 -8.64 -9.86 -2.44
N ASN A 53 -8.04 -10.90 -1.85
CA ASN A 53 -8.24 -12.26 -2.35
C ASN A 53 -9.28 -12.99 -1.50
N ASN A 54 -10.28 -13.54 -2.21
CA ASN A 54 -11.33 -14.38 -1.68
C ASN A 54 -10.72 -15.60 -0.98
N TYR A 55 -11.30 -15.97 0.17
CA TYR A 55 -11.00 -17.18 0.94
C TYR A 55 -10.81 -18.40 0.02
N GLY A 56 -9.57 -18.84 -0.19
CA GLY A 56 -9.26 -20.09 -0.90
C GLY A 56 -8.01 -20.11 -1.80
N GLN A 57 -7.36 -18.98 -2.07
CA GLN A 57 -6.04 -18.99 -2.74
C GLN A 57 -4.94 -19.27 -1.71
N ASP A 58 -4.08 -20.23 -2.02
CA ASP A 58 -2.87 -20.50 -1.25
C ASP A 58 -2.02 -19.22 -1.23
N SER A 59 -1.74 -18.70 -0.03
CA SER A 59 -0.93 -17.50 0.16
C SER A 59 0.48 -17.64 -0.43
N SER A 60 0.96 -18.87 -0.71
CA SER A 60 2.23 -19.13 -1.40
C SER A 60 2.29 -18.41 -2.75
N VAL A 61 1.20 -18.40 -3.52
CA VAL A 61 1.16 -17.87 -4.90
C VAL A 61 1.49 -16.38 -4.95
N ASP A 62 1.13 -15.61 -3.91
CA ASP A 62 1.38 -14.17 -3.87
C ASP A 62 2.82 -13.83 -3.39
N PHE A 63 3.37 -14.61 -2.46
CA PHE A 63 4.73 -14.40 -1.95
C PHE A 63 5.82 -14.84 -2.93
N GLU A 64 5.56 -15.88 -3.72
CA GLU A 64 6.50 -16.46 -4.69
C GLU A 64 6.41 -15.83 -6.09
N SER A 65 5.50 -14.87 -6.28
CA SER A 65 5.32 -14.18 -7.57
C SER A 65 6.23 -12.95 -7.75
N ASP A 66 7.08 -12.94 -8.77
CA ASP A 66 7.88 -11.75 -9.13
C ASP A 66 7.03 -10.55 -9.60
N GLY A 67 5.78 -10.79 -10.02
CA GLY A 67 4.89 -9.75 -10.56
C GLY A 67 4.34 -8.79 -9.50
N ILE A 68 4.38 -9.17 -8.22
CA ILE A 68 3.90 -8.36 -7.10
C ILE A 68 5.10 -7.98 -6.23
N PRO A 69 5.41 -6.68 -6.09
CA PRO A 69 6.46 -6.22 -5.19
C PRO A 69 6.11 -6.53 -3.73
N LYS A 70 7.00 -7.24 -3.02
CA LYS A 70 6.92 -7.38 -1.56
C LYS A 70 8.01 -6.56 -0.90
N VAL A 71 7.61 -5.74 0.06
CA VAL A 71 8.52 -4.86 0.79
C VAL A 71 8.79 -5.42 2.18
N PHE A 72 10.07 -5.55 2.50
CA PHE A 72 10.55 -5.97 3.80
C PHE A 72 11.51 -4.91 4.36
N PHE A 73 11.80 -4.98 5.65
CA PHE A 73 12.90 -4.22 6.24
C PHE A 73 13.83 -5.22 6.89
N ASP A 74 15.03 -5.41 6.31
CA ASP A 74 15.96 -6.49 6.68
C ASP A 74 15.34 -7.89 6.50
N VAL A 75 15.25 -8.34 5.25
CA VAL A 75 14.52 -9.56 4.86
C VAL A 75 15.18 -10.88 5.28
N ARG A 76 16.42 -10.85 5.77
CA ARG A 76 17.25 -12.06 5.96
C ARG A 76 16.58 -13.09 6.87
N ASN A 77 16.27 -12.69 8.10
CA ASN A 77 15.67 -13.59 9.08
C ASN A 77 14.25 -14.02 8.67
N ASP A 78 13.47 -13.10 8.09
CA ASP A 78 12.11 -13.38 7.64
C ASP A 78 12.12 -14.41 6.50
N SER A 79 13.04 -14.28 5.53
CA SER A 79 13.16 -15.23 4.42
C SER A 79 13.57 -16.62 4.87
N ALA A 80 14.54 -16.73 5.80
CA ALA A 80 14.95 -18.01 6.36
C ALA A 80 13.80 -18.67 7.15
N ALA A 81 13.07 -17.89 7.95
CA ALA A 81 11.90 -18.39 8.68
C ALA A 81 10.80 -18.88 7.73
N MET A 82 10.48 -18.10 6.70
CA MET A 82 9.48 -18.44 5.69
C MET A 82 9.83 -19.73 4.94
N PHE A 83 11.09 -19.89 4.55
CA PHE A 83 11.55 -21.10 3.85
C PHE A 83 11.58 -22.32 4.78
N HIS A 84 12.25 -22.23 5.94
CA HIS A 84 12.42 -23.41 6.80
C HIS A 84 11.12 -23.87 7.47
N GLN A 85 10.22 -22.95 7.83
CA GLN A 85 8.99 -23.29 8.53
C GLN A 85 7.82 -23.58 7.59
N TYR A 86 7.77 -22.90 6.43
CA TYR A 86 6.61 -22.95 5.54
C TYR A 86 6.94 -23.37 4.11
N GLN A 87 8.21 -23.61 3.78
CA GLN A 87 8.68 -23.95 2.42
C GLN A 87 8.28 -22.89 1.38
N VAL A 88 8.21 -21.61 1.79
CA VAL A 88 7.88 -20.49 0.91
C VAL A 88 9.15 -19.80 0.45
N GLU A 89 9.35 -19.73 -0.87
CA GLU A 89 10.48 -19.05 -1.47
C GLU A 89 10.11 -17.63 -1.96
N LEU A 90 10.39 -16.62 -1.14
CA LEU A 90 10.03 -15.23 -1.45
C LEU A 90 10.58 -14.74 -2.81
N ALA A 91 9.73 -14.24 -3.70
CA ALA A 91 10.14 -13.62 -4.96
C ALA A 91 9.75 -12.13 -4.99
N GLY A 92 10.16 -11.35 -5.98
CA GLY A 92 9.75 -9.93 -6.10
C GLY A 92 10.08 -9.04 -4.89
N ILE A 93 11.19 -9.30 -4.20
CA ILE A 93 11.52 -8.63 -2.92
C ILE A 93 12.22 -7.28 -3.13
N TYR A 94 11.80 -6.31 -2.32
CA TYR A 94 12.50 -5.05 -2.10
C TYR A 94 12.75 -4.85 -0.60
N ASP A 95 14.02 -4.85 -0.22
CA ASP A 95 14.45 -4.55 1.14
C ASP A 95 14.59 -3.03 1.32
N LEU A 96 13.78 -2.47 2.20
CA LEU A 96 13.74 -1.05 2.50
C LEU A 96 15.02 -0.56 3.21
N GLU A 97 15.76 -1.43 3.91
CA GLU A 97 17.06 -1.07 4.47
C GLU A 97 18.08 -0.83 3.36
N VAL A 98 18.11 -1.71 2.35
CA VAL A 98 18.96 -1.58 1.16
C VAL A 98 18.57 -0.35 0.35
N MET A 99 17.27 -0.15 0.12
CA MET A 99 16.78 1.03 -0.58
C MET A 99 17.16 2.32 0.15
N GLU A 100 17.01 2.36 1.49
CA GLU A 100 17.38 3.52 2.29
C GLU A 100 18.85 3.88 2.09
N VAL A 101 19.77 2.90 2.13
CA VAL A 101 21.19 3.12 1.86
C VAL A 101 21.40 3.73 0.49
N GLY A 102 20.70 3.23 -0.53
CA GLY A 102 20.75 3.76 -1.90
C GLY A 102 20.26 5.20 -2.05
N THR A 103 19.41 5.69 -1.14
CA THR A 103 18.93 7.10 -1.16
C THR A 103 19.90 8.09 -0.51
N ARG A 104 20.91 7.61 0.23
CA ARG A 104 21.84 8.49 0.94
C ARG A 104 22.79 9.15 -0.04
N ALA A 105 22.97 10.48 0.09
CA ALA A 105 24.01 11.20 -0.65
C ALA A 105 25.43 10.71 -0.31
N ARG A 106 25.64 10.26 0.95
CA ARG A 106 26.86 9.60 1.40
C ARG A 106 26.47 8.40 2.27
N PRO A 107 26.66 7.15 1.79
CA PRO A 107 26.43 5.97 2.60
C PRO A 107 27.34 6.00 3.84
N GLY A 108 26.75 6.16 5.02
CA GLY A 108 27.49 6.07 6.27
C GLY A 108 27.95 4.64 6.56
N LYS A 109 28.83 4.48 7.56
CA LYS A 109 29.35 3.17 8.00
C LYS A 109 28.29 2.26 8.64
N TYR A 110 27.15 2.82 9.04
CA TYR A 110 26.13 2.12 9.82
C TYR A 110 24.79 2.10 9.08
N LEU A 111 24.09 0.98 9.20
CA LEU A 111 22.71 0.84 8.73
C LEU A 111 21.77 1.57 9.69
N ALA A 112 20.67 2.10 9.16
CA ALA A 112 19.65 2.78 9.96
C ALA A 112 18.56 1.76 10.27
N GLY A 113 18.28 1.51 11.55
CA GLY A 113 17.16 0.62 11.90
C GLY A 113 15.80 1.23 11.53
N LEU A 114 14.78 0.37 11.38
CA LEU A 114 13.42 0.73 10.94
C LEU A 114 12.85 1.96 11.67
N ALA A 115 12.98 2.03 12.99
CA ALA A 115 12.45 3.17 13.76
C ALA A 115 13.09 4.51 13.36
N LYS A 116 14.39 4.51 13.03
CA LYS A 116 15.08 5.72 12.55
C LYS A 116 14.57 6.12 11.17
N CYS A 117 14.39 5.15 10.28
CA CYS A 117 13.84 5.35 8.95
C CYS A 117 12.41 5.92 9.02
N ILE A 118 11.52 5.33 9.82
CA ILE A 118 10.15 5.82 10.04
C ILE A 118 10.18 7.27 10.55
N SER A 119 10.98 7.55 11.58
CA SER A 119 11.04 8.88 12.19
C SER A 119 11.57 9.96 11.23
N ARG A 120 12.46 9.61 10.31
CA ARG A 120 13.13 10.57 9.41
C ARG A 120 12.37 10.76 8.10
N ASP A 121 11.86 9.67 7.52
CA ASP A 121 11.50 9.62 6.10
C ASP A 121 10.01 9.43 5.85
N VAL A 122 9.23 9.05 6.87
CA VAL A 122 7.77 8.99 6.77
C VAL A 122 7.19 10.37 7.08
N PRO A 123 6.45 10.98 6.14
CA PRO A 123 5.71 12.20 6.42
C PRO A 123 4.64 11.93 7.48
N MET A 124 4.77 12.59 8.63
CA MET A 124 3.85 12.52 9.76
C MET A 124 3.69 13.91 10.37
N THR A 125 2.49 14.22 10.84
CA THR A 125 2.27 15.37 11.72
C THR A 125 3.03 15.18 13.05
N PRO A 126 3.34 16.26 13.78
CA PRO A 126 3.95 16.15 15.10
C PRO A 126 3.16 15.25 16.06
N PHE A 127 1.82 15.30 15.98
CA PHE A 127 0.93 14.47 16.79
C PHE A 127 1.04 12.98 16.44
N GLU A 128 0.96 12.62 15.15
CA GLU A 128 1.14 11.22 14.71
C GLU A 128 2.50 10.67 15.11
N LYS A 129 3.56 11.48 14.96
CA LYS A 129 4.92 11.08 15.33
C LYS A 129 5.07 10.87 16.83
N ALA A 130 4.43 11.71 17.65
CA ALA A 130 4.40 11.54 19.11
C ALA A 130 3.65 10.25 19.50
N ASN A 131 2.48 10.00 18.90
CA ASN A 131 1.69 8.80 19.16
C ASN A 131 2.41 7.52 18.73
N TRP A 132 3.02 7.52 17.54
CA TRP A 132 3.86 6.42 17.08
C TRP A 132 5.01 6.14 18.04
N ARG A 133 5.77 7.18 18.44
CA ARG A 133 6.90 7.01 19.37
C ARG A 133 6.44 6.43 20.70
N ALA A 134 5.35 6.95 21.27
CA ALA A 134 4.80 6.44 22.52
C ALA A 134 4.42 4.96 22.41
N THR A 135 3.80 4.56 21.30
CA THR A 135 3.39 3.16 21.06
C THR A 135 4.60 2.26 20.81
N LYS A 136 5.65 2.74 20.13
CA LYS A 136 6.89 1.97 19.93
C LYS A 136 7.65 1.75 21.24
N GLU A 137 7.73 2.74 22.12
CA GLU A 137 8.39 2.59 23.41
C GLU A 137 7.64 1.61 24.34
N ARG A 138 6.29 1.68 24.38
CA ARG A 138 5.49 0.66 25.08
C ARG A 138 5.77 -0.75 24.54
N GLY A 139 5.80 -0.90 23.22
CA GLY A 139 6.09 -2.20 22.62
C GLY A 139 7.49 -2.72 22.94
N LYS A 140 8.53 -1.87 22.96
CA LYS A 140 9.88 -2.28 23.38
C LYS A 140 9.91 -2.84 24.80
N THR A 141 9.14 -2.26 25.72
CA THR A 141 9.09 -2.77 27.10
C THR A 141 8.50 -4.17 27.20
N LEU A 142 7.57 -4.56 26.30
CA LEU A 142 6.95 -5.90 26.29
C LEU A 142 7.95 -7.02 25.97
N PHE A 143 8.97 -6.74 25.15
CA PHE A 143 9.95 -7.72 24.69
C PHE A 143 11.30 -7.61 25.40
N SER A 144 11.49 -6.56 26.21
CA SER A 144 12.74 -6.34 26.92
C SER A 144 12.80 -7.17 28.19
N LEU A 145 13.73 -8.13 28.26
CA LEU A 145 14.04 -8.91 29.47
C LEU A 145 14.32 -8.01 30.69
N GLN A 146 15.03 -6.89 30.48
CA GLN A 146 15.35 -5.92 31.55
C GLN A 146 14.12 -5.20 32.14
N HIS A 147 12.99 -5.24 31.45
CA HIS A 147 11.74 -4.62 31.87
C HIS A 147 10.66 -5.67 32.20
N GLY A 148 11.07 -6.93 32.43
CA GLY A 148 10.16 -8.05 32.72
C GLY A 148 9.42 -8.59 31.49
N GLY A 149 9.80 -8.17 30.29
CA GLY A 149 9.25 -8.66 29.03
C GLY A 149 9.85 -10.00 28.61
N SER A 150 9.22 -10.65 27.62
CA SER A 150 9.77 -11.85 26.95
C SER A 150 9.28 -11.92 25.51
N TYR A 151 9.93 -12.74 24.68
CA TYR A 151 9.42 -13.02 23.33
C TYR A 151 8.23 -13.98 23.36
N GLU A 152 8.05 -14.72 24.44
CA GLU A 152 6.98 -15.68 24.72
C GLU A 152 5.60 -15.02 24.70
N VAL A 153 5.52 -13.70 24.94
CA VAL A 153 4.26 -12.93 24.83
C VAL A 153 3.64 -13.03 23.44
N ILE A 154 4.44 -13.28 22.39
CA ILE A 154 3.94 -13.47 21.02
C ILE A 154 3.26 -14.83 20.82
N ASN A 155 3.49 -15.79 21.72
CA ASN A 155 2.90 -17.14 21.67
C ASN A 155 1.57 -17.21 22.45
N ALA A 156 1.30 -16.24 23.32
CA ALA A 156 0.07 -16.20 24.10
C ALA A 156 -1.17 -16.01 23.20
N ARG A 157 -2.28 -16.66 23.54
CA ARG A 157 -3.57 -16.52 22.83
C ARG A 157 -4.71 -16.33 23.84
N PRO A 158 -5.60 -15.33 23.65
CA PRO A 158 -5.54 -14.29 22.62
C PRO A 158 -4.33 -13.35 22.81
N LEU A 159 -3.86 -12.74 21.71
CA LEU A 159 -2.80 -11.75 21.80
C LEU A 159 -3.30 -10.52 22.57
N SER A 160 -2.44 -9.96 23.43
CA SER A 160 -2.77 -8.71 24.11
C SER A 160 -2.85 -7.56 23.10
N LYS A 161 -3.63 -6.53 23.42
CA LYS A 161 -3.81 -5.37 22.56
C LYS A 161 -2.47 -4.68 22.27
N GLU A 162 -1.60 -4.61 23.25
CA GLU A 162 -0.29 -3.97 23.17
C GLU A 162 0.67 -4.74 22.24
N VAL A 163 0.63 -6.07 22.26
CA VAL A 163 1.40 -6.91 21.33
C VAL A 163 0.89 -6.72 19.91
N VAL A 164 -0.43 -6.69 19.70
CA VAL A 164 -1.02 -6.41 18.38
C VAL A 164 -0.60 -5.03 17.87
N GLU A 165 -0.72 -3.99 18.70
CA GLU A 165 -0.31 -2.62 18.36
C GLU A 165 1.19 -2.53 18.01
N TYR A 166 2.02 -3.33 18.68
CA TYR A 166 3.44 -3.40 18.34
C TYR A 166 3.65 -4.03 16.95
N CYS A 167 3.07 -5.21 16.68
CA CYS A 167 3.21 -5.89 15.39
C CYS A 167 2.70 -5.02 14.23
N VAL A 168 1.57 -4.32 14.43
CA VAL A 168 1.02 -3.39 13.43
C VAL A 168 2.01 -2.27 13.10
N GLN A 169 2.73 -1.73 14.09
CA GLN A 169 3.68 -0.65 13.85
C GLN A 169 4.89 -1.04 12.98
N ASP A 170 5.31 -2.30 13.03
CA ASP A 170 6.45 -2.77 12.25
C ASP A 170 6.13 -2.87 10.74
N VAL A 171 4.86 -3.02 10.38
CA VAL A 171 4.42 -3.15 8.98
C VAL A 171 3.68 -1.93 8.42
N GLN A 172 2.94 -1.18 9.25
CA GLN A 172 2.00 -0.15 8.76
C GLN A 172 2.68 1.02 8.02
N PHE A 173 3.96 1.27 8.29
CA PHE A 173 4.72 2.36 7.68
C PHE A 173 5.58 1.94 6.48
N LEU A 174 5.76 0.64 6.26
CA LEU A 174 6.57 0.13 5.14
C LEU A 174 6.06 0.63 3.78
N PRO A 175 4.74 0.70 3.49
CA PRO A 175 4.25 1.25 2.23
C PRO A 175 4.63 2.73 2.01
N ARG A 176 4.67 3.54 3.09
CA ARG A 176 5.06 4.95 2.99
C ARG A 176 6.56 5.09 2.77
N LEU A 177 7.38 4.29 3.47
CA LEU A 177 8.82 4.22 3.23
C LEU A 177 9.14 3.78 1.80
N TRP A 178 8.45 2.75 1.31
CA TRP A 178 8.53 2.28 -0.08
C TRP A 178 8.28 3.41 -1.07
N GLN A 179 7.22 4.19 -0.88
CA GLN A 179 6.91 5.34 -1.74
C GLN A 179 8.01 6.39 -1.68
N THR A 180 8.49 6.75 -0.48
CA THR A 180 9.56 7.74 -0.29
C THR A 180 10.84 7.29 -1.00
N TYR A 181 11.32 6.08 -0.75
CA TYR A 181 12.58 5.58 -1.30
C TYR A 181 12.47 5.29 -2.79
N SER A 182 11.35 4.73 -3.25
CA SER A 182 11.11 4.53 -4.69
C SER A 182 11.22 5.85 -5.44
N ARG A 183 10.62 6.94 -4.94
CA ARG A 183 10.69 8.25 -5.59
C ARG A 183 12.09 8.85 -5.60
N ALA A 184 12.89 8.57 -4.57
CA ALA A 184 14.25 9.10 -4.44
C ALA A 184 15.28 8.34 -5.29
N LEU A 185 15.11 7.03 -5.48
CA LEU A 185 16.04 6.21 -6.25
C LEU A 185 15.88 6.42 -7.76
N THR A 186 17.01 6.53 -8.46
CA THR A 186 17.05 6.42 -9.92
C THR A 186 16.67 4.99 -10.35
N PRO A 187 16.20 4.76 -11.59
CA PRO A 187 15.86 3.42 -12.06
C PRO A 187 17.01 2.41 -11.89
N THR A 188 18.23 2.82 -12.18
CA THR A 188 19.43 1.97 -12.02
C THR A 188 19.69 1.61 -10.56
N LEU A 189 19.59 2.57 -9.63
CA LEU A 189 19.78 2.27 -8.21
C LEU A 189 18.66 1.39 -7.66
N ARG A 190 17.43 1.55 -8.15
CA ARG A 190 16.30 0.68 -7.77
C ARG A 190 16.51 -0.76 -8.23
N GLN A 191 16.97 -0.97 -9.47
CA GLN A 191 17.32 -2.30 -9.96
C GLN A 191 18.45 -2.94 -9.16
N LYS A 192 19.49 -2.17 -8.81
CA LYS A 192 20.57 -2.64 -7.94
C LYS A 192 20.06 -3.02 -6.56
N ALA A 193 19.22 -2.17 -5.95
CA ALA A 193 18.63 -2.47 -4.63
C ALA A 193 17.77 -3.73 -4.67
N GLN A 194 17.00 -3.94 -5.74
CA GLN A 194 16.22 -5.18 -5.92
C GLN A 194 17.11 -6.41 -6.07
N ALA A 195 18.16 -6.35 -6.89
CA ALA A 195 19.10 -7.45 -7.08
C ALA A 195 19.83 -7.80 -5.77
N GLU A 196 20.23 -6.78 -5.01
CA GLU A 196 20.82 -6.97 -3.68
C GLU A 196 19.82 -7.58 -2.70
N SER A 197 18.55 -7.14 -2.72
CA SER A 197 17.48 -7.70 -1.87
C SER A 197 17.25 -9.19 -2.14
N GLN A 198 17.31 -9.61 -3.41
CA GLN A 198 17.21 -11.02 -3.78
C GLN A 198 18.45 -11.82 -3.36
N THR A 199 19.63 -11.19 -3.42
CA THR A 199 20.89 -11.81 -3.02
C THR A 199 20.93 -12.03 -1.50
N THR A 200 20.54 -11.03 -0.71
CA THR A 200 20.56 -11.12 0.77
C THR A 200 19.53 -12.11 1.31
N LYS A 201 18.38 -12.25 0.64
CA LYS A 201 17.40 -13.32 0.91
C LYS A 201 18.02 -14.72 0.77
N ALA A 202 18.89 -14.94 -0.22
CA ALA A 202 19.45 -16.26 -0.54
C ALA A 202 20.69 -16.66 0.29
N MET A 203 21.15 -15.82 1.22
CA MET A 203 22.39 -16.03 1.98
C MET A 203 22.24 -16.87 3.27
N MET A 204 21.10 -17.52 3.49
CA MET A 204 20.85 -18.43 4.64
C MET A 204 20.34 -19.78 4.15
#